data_AF-A0AA37KT43-F1
#
_entry.id   AF-A0AA37KT43-F1
#
_cell.length_a   1.000
_cell.length_b   1.000
_cell.length_c   1.000
_cell.angle_alpha   90.00
_cell.angle_beta   90.00
_cell.angle_gamma   90.00
#
_symmetry.space_group_name_H-M   'P 1'
#
loop_
_entity.id
_entity.type
_entity.pdbx_description
1 polymer ?
#
loop_
_entity_poly.entity_id
_entity_poly.type
_entity_poly.pdbx_seq_one_letter_code
_entity_poly.pdbx_strand_id
1 'polypeptide(L)'
;MNAVLQWAGWLATATLSTAVYADAKTPLALDPAQCQPLDADPSLPTVWEPYRGAVRACPLVQGGAAGNAPAKAAKVRLLAVFTDAHYRGLPPDAPWGRFPLPLLVDDTGRCVGKLSHLFPADPPEELEVVPSRWHDGVPHEIQFQVRSPAVGGDYHLPTLRWDARNRLYRTVSGVASVKPETPPPDPCP
;
A
#
# COMPACT_ATOMS: atom_id res chain seq x y z
N MET A 1 -8.97 46.47 -65.67
CA MET A 1 -7.62 45.85 -65.59
C MET A 1 -7.07 46.15 -64.21
N ASN A 2 -6.82 45.09 -63.41
CA ASN A 2 -5.83 44.93 -62.31
C ASN A 2 -5.93 45.89 -61.09
N ALA A 3 -5.66 45.57 -59.82
CA ALA A 3 -5.38 44.38 -58.99
C ALA A 3 -5.33 44.90 -57.50
N VAL A 4 -5.93 44.28 -56.47
CA VAL A 4 -5.40 43.25 -55.53
C VAL A 4 -4.79 43.77 -54.19
N LEU A 5 -5.38 43.27 -53.07
CA LEU A 5 -4.90 42.92 -51.69
C LEU A 5 -4.47 43.99 -50.65
N GLN A 6 -5.20 44.07 -49.50
CA GLN A 6 -4.86 43.61 -48.11
C GLN A 6 -4.03 44.62 -47.30
N TRP A 7 -4.15 44.80 -45.97
CA TRP A 7 -3.83 43.91 -44.84
C TRP A 7 -4.44 44.54 -43.55
N ALA A 8 -5.25 43.80 -42.80
CA ALA A 8 -4.89 42.96 -41.63
C ALA A 8 -5.00 43.71 -40.28
N GLY A 9 -6.15 43.50 -39.62
CA GLY A 9 -6.32 43.81 -38.20
C GLY A 9 -5.64 42.75 -37.33
N TRP A 10 -5.17 43.17 -36.16
CA TRP A 10 -4.72 42.26 -35.11
C TRP A 10 -5.20 42.80 -33.75
N LEU A 11 -6.28 42.21 -33.23
CA LEU A 11 -6.61 42.28 -31.81
C LEU A 11 -5.85 41.12 -31.14
N ALA A 12 -4.83 41.45 -30.35
CA ALA A 12 -4.13 40.49 -29.53
C ALA A 12 -4.98 40.17 -28.29
N THR A 13 -5.72 39.06 -28.31
CA THR A 13 -6.37 38.48 -27.13
C THR A 13 -5.32 37.72 -26.32
N ALA A 14 -4.83 38.34 -25.25
CA ALA A 14 -3.98 37.67 -24.26
C ALA A 14 -4.83 36.71 -23.42
N THR A 15 -4.82 35.42 -23.74
CA THR A 15 -5.38 34.38 -22.87
C THR A 15 -4.38 34.09 -21.75
N LEU A 16 -4.63 34.59 -20.53
CA LEU A 16 -3.92 34.13 -19.34
C LEU A 16 -4.37 32.70 -19.03
N SER A 17 -3.54 31.72 -19.35
CA SER A 17 -3.69 30.35 -18.88
C SER A 17 -3.25 30.27 -17.41
N THR A 18 -4.20 30.34 -16.50
CA THR A 18 -3.98 29.98 -15.09
C THR A 18 -3.82 28.46 -15.00
N ALA A 19 -2.58 27.98 -14.97
CA ALA A 19 -2.29 26.61 -14.59
C ALA A 19 -2.65 26.46 -13.10
N VAL A 20 -3.79 25.82 -12.84
CA VAL A 20 -4.14 25.36 -11.49
C VAL A 20 -3.17 24.23 -11.16
N TYR A 21 -2.14 24.54 -10.38
CA TYR A 21 -1.36 23.51 -9.70
C TYR A 21 -2.25 22.90 -8.63
N ALA A 22 -2.87 21.76 -8.97
CA ALA A 22 -3.47 20.89 -7.98
C ALA A 22 -2.33 20.36 -7.10
N ASP A 23 -2.21 20.91 -5.89
CA ASP A 23 -1.26 20.48 -4.88
C ASP A 23 -1.54 19.01 -4.54
N ALA A 24 -0.72 18.11 -5.08
CA ALA A 24 -0.89 16.68 -4.93
C ALA A 24 -0.45 16.31 -3.50
N LYS A 25 -1.43 16.16 -2.59
CA LYS A 25 -1.18 15.69 -1.23
C LYS A 25 -0.40 14.38 -1.26
N THR A 26 0.79 14.38 -0.67
CA THR A 26 1.63 13.19 -0.56
C THR A 26 0.93 12.12 0.27
N PRO A 27 0.71 10.92 -0.27
CA PRO A 27 0.18 9.80 0.51
C PRO A 27 1.10 9.47 1.70
N LEU A 28 0.51 9.16 2.85
CA LEU A 28 1.27 8.83 4.07
C LEU A 28 1.59 7.33 4.10
N ALA A 29 2.86 6.99 4.31
CA ALA A 29 3.29 5.61 4.51
C ALA A 29 2.82 5.06 5.88
N LEU A 30 2.53 3.76 5.92
CA LEU A 30 2.21 3.05 7.15
C LEU A 30 3.43 2.98 8.08
N ASP A 31 3.27 3.43 9.31
CA ASP A 31 4.30 3.35 10.35
C ASP A 31 4.11 2.07 11.19
N PRO A 32 5.08 1.14 11.20
CA PRO A 32 5.05 -0.06 12.05
C PRO A 32 4.83 0.23 13.54
N ALA A 33 5.27 1.38 14.05
CA ALA A 33 5.13 1.73 15.46
C ALA A 33 3.68 1.99 15.87
N GLN A 34 2.79 2.25 14.91
CA GLN A 34 1.36 2.46 15.15
C GLN A 34 0.57 1.14 15.21
N CYS A 35 1.19 0.01 14.86
CA CYS A 35 0.55 -1.29 14.87
C CYS A 35 0.34 -1.82 16.29
N GLN A 36 -0.87 -2.26 16.59
CA GLN A 36 -1.26 -2.71 17.93
C GLN A 36 -1.37 -4.24 18.00
N PRO A 37 -1.19 -4.86 19.18
CA PRO A 37 -1.60 -6.23 19.43
C PRO A 37 -3.07 -6.45 19.02
N LEU A 38 -3.43 -7.70 18.70
CA LEU A 38 -4.83 -8.04 18.44
C LEU A 38 -5.61 -8.09 19.76
N ASP A 39 -6.61 -7.23 19.91
CA ASP A 39 -7.40 -7.10 21.16
C ASP A 39 -8.43 -8.22 21.37
N ALA A 40 -8.77 -9.00 20.34
CA ALA A 40 -9.57 -10.23 20.43
C ALA A 40 -9.40 -11.05 19.15
N ASP A 41 -9.29 -12.38 19.28
CA ASP A 41 -8.95 -13.34 18.22
C ASP A 41 -9.78 -13.17 16.95
N PRO A 42 -9.25 -12.54 15.88
CA PRO A 42 -9.74 -12.89 14.56
C PRO A 42 -9.41 -14.37 14.36
N SER A 43 -10.29 -15.11 13.68
CA SER A 43 -9.98 -16.46 13.22
C SER A 43 -8.80 -16.37 12.24
N LEU A 44 -7.58 -16.46 12.79
CA LEU A 44 -6.36 -16.46 12.00
C LEU A 44 -6.27 -17.80 11.26
N PRO A 45 -5.70 -17.82 10.04
CA PRO A 45 -5.41 -19.07 9.36
C PRO A 45 -4.44 -19.93 10.18
N THR A 46 -4.55 -21.25 10.12
CA THR A 46 -3.76 -22.18 10.96
C THR A 46 -2.24 -21.95 10.90
N VAL A 47 -1.72 -21.50 9.76
CA VAL A 47 -0.29 -21.17 9.60
C VAL A 47 0.20 -19.99 10.47
N TRP A 48 -0.72 -19.16 10.97
CA TRP A 48 -0.43 -18.02 11.84
C TRP A 48 -0.42 -18.40 13.33
N GLU A 49 -1.00 -19.55 13.71
CA GLU A 49 -1.13 -19.97 15.13
C GLU A 49 0.18 -19.91 15.92
N PRO A 50 1.33 -20.41 15.41
CA PRO A 50 2.59 -20.39 16.15
C PRO A 50 3.08 -18.96 16.46
N TYR A 51 2.58 -17.98 15.71
CA TYR A 51 3.02 -16.58 15.78
C TYR A 51 1.99 -15.66 16.44
N ARG A 52 0.87 -16.19 16.97
CA ARG A 52 -0.28 -15.42 17.46
C ARG A 52 0.12 -14.25 18.38
N GLY A 53 1.02 -14.47 19.34
CA GLY A 53 1.48 -13.43 20.27
C GLY A 53 2.28 -12.28 19.63
N ALA A 54 2.83 -12.53 18.44
CA ALA A 54 3.61 -11.58 17.66
C ALA A 54 2.79 -10.94 16.51
N VAL A 55 1.53 -11.32 16.33
CA VAL A 55 0.66 -10.68 15.35
C VAL A 55 0.29 -9.29 15.80
N ARG A 56 0.31 -8.35 14.86
CA ARG A 56 -0.15 -6.97 15.04
C ARG A 56 -1.15 -6.60 13.97
N ALA A 57 -2.09 -5.73 14.34
CA ALA A 57 -2.99 -5.04 13.44
C ALA A 57 -2.50 -3.61 13.22
N CYS A 58 -2.20 -3.29 11.97
CA CYS A 58 -1.73 -2.00 11.53
C CYS A 58 -2.88 -1.23 10.86
N PRO A 59 -3.36 -0.11 11.43
CA PRO A 59 -4.40 0.69 10.81
C PRO A 59 -3.85 1.37 9.56
N LEU A 60 -4.52 1.22 8.42
CA LEU A 60 -4.27 2.11 7.29
C LEU A 60 -4.95 3.44 7.59
N VAL A 61 -4.24 4.56 7.41
CA VAL A 61 -4.75 5.88 7.74
C VAL A 61 -4.86 6.76 6.50
N GLN A 62 -6.02 7.36 6.31
CA GLN A 62 -6.18 8.44 5.36
C GLN A 62 -5.64 9.72 6.02
N GLY A 63 -4.41 10.07 5.68
CA GLY A 63 -3.76 11.28 6.18
C GLY A 63 -4.39 12.56 5.61
N GLY A 64 -4.64 13.53 6.50
CA GLY A 64 -4.89 14.92 6.15
C GLY A 64 -3.57 15.69 6.08
N ALA A 65 -2.88 15.66 4.94
CA ALA A 65 -1.74 16.55 4.73
C ALA A 65 -2.23 17.91 4.17
N ALA A 66 -1.87 18.99 4.88
CA ALA A 66 -2.30 20.40 4.77
C ALA A 66 -3.56 20.77 5.60
N GLY A 67 -3.32 21.06 6.90
CA GLY A 67 -4.27 21.75 7.80
C GLY A 67 -5.10 20.82 8.69
N ASN A 68 -4.56 20.43 9.85
CA ASN A 68 -5.24 19.97 11.08
C ASN A 68 -6.46 19.02 10.98
N ALA A 69 -6.70 18.34 9.86
CA ALA A 69 -7.78 17.38 9.75
C ALA A 69 -7.36 16.06 10.44
N PRO A 70 -8.20 15.49 11.32
CA PRO A 70 -7.87 14.25 12.00
C PRO A 70 -7.70 13.12 10.99
N ALA A 71 -6.63 12.34 11.16
CA ALA A 71 -6.41 11.14 10.36
C ALA A 71 -7.60 10.20 10.55
N LYS A 72 -8.18 9.73 9.44
CA LYS A 72 -9.32 8.80 9.48
C LYS A 72 -8.81 7.39 9.25
N ALA A 73 -9.11 6.49 10.19
CA ALA A 73 -8.83 5.07 10.03
C ALA A 73 -9.60 4.51 8.82
N ALA A 74 -8.93 3.69 8.04
CA ALA A 74 -9.51 2.96 6.94
C ALA A 74 -10.45 1.84 7.43
N LYS A 75 -11.34 1.39 6.55
CA LYS A 75 -12.12 0.16 6.73
C LYS A 75 -11.32 -1.12 6.44
N VAL A 76 -10.05 -0.96 6.08
CA VAL A 76 -9.12 -2.06 5.81
C VAL A 76 -7.90 -1.87 6.70
N ARG A 77 -7.44 -2.94 7.32
CA ARG A 77 -6.23 -2.97 8.16
C ARG A 77 -5.29 -4.07 7.68
N LEU A 78 -4.01 -3.89 7.95
CA LEU A 78 -2.98 -4.89 7.66
C LEU A 78 -2.73 -5.73 8.91
N LEU A 79 -2.81 -7.06 8.79
CA LEU A 79 -2.36 -8.01 9.79
C LEU A 79 -0.99 -8.53 9.39
N ALA A 80 -0.04 -8.53 10.32
CA ALA A 80 1.31 -9.00 10.05
C ALA A 80 1.96 -9.59 11.30
N VAL A 81 2.91 -10.51 11.10
CA VAL A 81 3.75 -11.03 12.19
C VAL A 81 4.96 -10.13 12.36
N PHE A 82 5.14 -9.58 13.55
CA PHE A 82 6.31 -8.80 13.91
C PHE A 82 7.40 -9.75 14.39
N THR A 83 8.40 -10.00 13.56
CA THR A 83 9.50 -10.95 13.82
C THR A 83 10.24 -10.61 15.12
N ASP A 84 10.54 -9.33 15.35
CA ASP A 84 11.15 -8.84 16.60
C ASP A 84 10.32 -9.18 17.84
N ALA A 85 8.99 -9.11 17.72
CA ALA A 85 8.10 -9.48 18.82
C ALA A 85 8.06 -11.00 19.04
N HIS A 86 8.20 -11.80 17.98
CA HIS A 86 8.24 -13.26 18.06
C HIS A 86 9.53 -13.77 18.71
N TYR A 87 10.68 -13.20 18.31
CA TYR A 87 11.98 -13.62 18.83
C TYR A 87 12.32 -13.01 20.19
N ARG A 88 11.55 -12.03 20.68
CA ARG A 88 11.74 -11.46 22.00
C ARG A 88 11.58 -12.52 23.09
N GLY A 89 12.70 -12.87 23.74
CA GLY A 89 12.73 -13.86 24.81
C GLY A 89 13.01 -15.29 24.36
N LEU A 90 13.23 -15.52 23.06
CA LEU A 90 13.77 -16.78 22.56
C LEU A 90 15.30 -16.82 22.71
N PRO A 91 15.92 -18.02 22.76
CA PRO A 91 17.36 -18.17 22.71
C PRO A 91 17.97 -17.50 21.46
N PRO A 92 19.21 -16.96 21.53
CA PRO A 92 19.86 -16.31 20.38
C PRO A 92 20.07 -17.23 19.16
N ASP A 93 20.07 -18.55 19.38
CA ASP A 93 20.22 -19.60 18.36
C ASP A 93 18.87 -20.19 17.92
N ALA A 94 17.75 -19.58 18.31
CA ALA A 94 16.43 -20.01 17.87
C ALA A 94 16.37 -20.04 16.33
N PRO A 95 15.85 -21.13 15.74
CA PRO A 95 15.81 -21.28 14.29
C PRO A 95 14.93 -20.22 13.64
N TRP A 96 15.31 -19.82 12.43
CA TRP A 96 14.51 -18.88 11.65
C TRP A 96 13.15 -19.49 11.25
N GLY A 97 12.08 -18.77 11.54
CA GLY A 97 10.70 -19.17 11.28
C GLY A 97 10.32 -18.95 9.82
N ARG A 98 9.34 -19.72 9.34
CA ARG A 98 8.67 -19.44 8.07
C ARG A 98 7.45 -18.60 8.35
N PHE A 99 7.62 -17.28 8.33
CA PHE A 99 6.56 -16.33 8.64
C PHE A 99 5.51 -16.29 7.52
N PRO A 100 4.21 -16.26 7.86
CA PRO A 100 3.16 -16.06 6.88
C PRO A 100 3.21 -14.64 6.31
N LEU A 101 2.83 -14.51 5.04
CA LEU A 101 2.73 -13.20 4.38
C LEU A 101 1.59 -12.37 4.97
N PRO A 102 1.78 -11.05 5.16
CA PRO A 102 0.76 -10.16 5.73
C PRO A 102 -0.56 -10.17 4.96
N LEU A 103 -1.67 -10.05 5.70
CA LEU A 103 -3.03 -10.04 5.16
C LEU A 103 -3.67 -8.67 5.29
N LEU A 104 -4.34 -8.21 4.23
CA LEU A 104 -5.30 -7.12 4.33
C LEU A 104 -6.64 -7.70 4.74
N VAL A 105 -7.24 -7.16 5.81
CA VAL A 105 -8.57 -7.58 6.28
C VAL A 105 -9.51 -6.38 6.37
N ASP A 106 -10.79 -6.62 6.10
CA ASP A 106 -11.83 -5.60 6.30
C ASP A 106 -12.23 -5.46 7.79
N ASP A 107 -13.19 -4.58 8.06
CA ASP A 107 -13.73 -4.30 9.39
C ASP A 107 -14.41 -5.53 10.05
N THR A 108 -14.87 -6.48 9.24
CA THR A 108 -15.40 -7.77 9.73
C THR A 108 -14.30 -8.78 10.04
N GLY A 109 -13.04 -8.48 9.70
CA GLY A 109 -11.92 -9.42 9.81
C GLY A 109 -11.81 -10.39 8.64
N ARG A 110 -12.65 -10.25 7.61
CA ARG A 110 -12.54 -11.07 6.39
C ARG A 110 -11.30 -10.63 5.62
N CYS A 111 -10.53 -11.60 5.15
CA CYS A 111 -9.41 -11.31 4.28
C CYS A 111 -9.89 -10.70 2.95
N VAL A 112 -9.23 -9.62 2.56
CA VAL A 112 -9.47 -8.91 1.30
C VAL A 112 -8.23 -8.79 0.43
N GLY A 113 -7.08 -9.26 0.89
CA GLY A 113 -5.84 -9.23 0.12
C GLY A 113 -4.66 -9.77 0.91
N LYS A 114 -3.54 -9.93 0.23
CA LYS A 114 -2.28 -10.42 0.81
C LYS A 114 -1.11 -9.67 0.19
N LEU A 115 -0.14 -9.31 1.00
CA LEU A 115 1.11 -8.70 0.54
C LEU A 115 2.05 -9.78 0.00
N SER A 116 2.92 -9.41 -0.93
CA SER A 116 3.93 -10.33 -1.47
C SER A 116 5.21 -10.39 -0.63
N HIS A 117 5.38 -9.47 0.33
CA HIS A 117 6.57 -9.32 1.17
C HIS A 117 6.16 -9.21 2.64
N LEU A 118 7.08 -9.59 3.54
CA LEU A 118 6.88 -9.47 4.99
C LEU A 118 6.77 -8.00 5.40
N PHE A 119 5.97 -7.74 6.43
CA PHE A 119 5.83 -6.42 7.04
C PHE A 119 5.84 -6.56 8.56
N PRO A 120 6.67 -5.79 9.29
CA PRO A 120 7.84 -5.09 8.77
C PRO A 120 8.77 -6.04 8.02
N ALA A 121 9.58 -5.50 7.10
CA ALA A 121 10.65 -6.28 6.49
C ALA A 121 11.73 -6.59 7.55
N ASP A 122 12.45 -7.69 7.36
CA ASP A 122 13.57 -8.04 8.23
C ASP A 122 14.77 -7.15 7.88
N PRO A 123 15.41 -6.49 8.86
CA PRO A 123 16.58 -5.67 8.60
C PRO A 123 17.68 -6.46 7.86
N PRO A 124 18.39 -5.83 6.91
CA PRO A 124 18.50 -4.40 6.75
C PRO A 124 17.52 -3.79 5.72
N GLU A 125 16.54 -4.56 5.25
CA GLU A 125 15.52 -4.05 4.33
C GLU A 125 14.35 -3.40 5.07
N GLU A 126 13.72 -2.42 4.43
CA GLU A 126 12.51 -1.79 4.94
C GLU A 126 11.41 -1.85 3.86
N LEU A 127 10.19 -2.22 4.26
CA LEU A 127 9.03 -2.20 3.36
C LEU A 127 8.13 -1.00 3.69
N GLU A 128 8.05 -0.05 2.78
CA GLU A 128 7.06 1.02 2.83
C GLU A 128 5.74 0.56 2.22
N VAL A 129 4.65 0.80 2.94
CA VAL A 129 3.28 0.52 2.50
C VAL A 129 2.53 1.84 2.39
N VAL A 130 2.12 2.23 1.19
CA VAL A 130 1.59 3.56 0.89
C VAL A 130 0.16 3.46 0.35
N PRO A 131 -0.87 3.55 1.22
CA PRO A 131 -2.27 3.56 0.80
C PRO A 131 -2.67 4.91 0.18
N SER A 132 -3.39 4.87 -0.93
CA SER A 132 -3.77 6.04 -1.71
C SER A 132 -5.11 5.84 -2.44
N ARG A 133 -5.54 6.86 -3.18
CA ARG A 133 -6.82 6.89 -3.95
C ARG A 133 -8.03 6.44 -3.12
N TRP A 134 -8.24 7.13 -2.02
CA TRP A 134 -9.27 6.79 -1.04
C TRP A 134 -10.69 7.00 -1.59
N HIS A 135 -11.57 6.02 -1.35
CA HIS A 135 -13.01 6.13 -1.59
C HIS A 135 -13.75 5.40 -0.46
N ASP A 136 -14.71 6.07 0.17
CA ASP A 136 -15.52 5.52 1.27
C ASP A 136 -14.74 4.85 2.42
N GLY A 137 -13.52 5.34 2.69
CA GLY A 137 -12.62 4.81 3.72
C GLY A 137 -11.83 3.57 3.30
N VAL A 138 -11.85 3.20 2.01
CA VAL A 138 -11.04 2.12 1.44
C VAL A 138 -9.98 2.73 0.52
N PRO A 139 -8.69 2.40 0.67
CA PRO A 139 -7.68 2.83 -0.28
C PRO A 139 -7.84 2.03 -1.58
N HIS A 140 -8.09 2.68 -2.72
CA HIS A 140 -8.23 1.95 -3.97
C HIS A 140 -6.89 1.51 -4.56
N GLU A 141 -5.79 2.11 -4.11
CA GLU A 141 -4.44 1.69 -4.46
C GLU A 141 -3.56 1.61 -3.21
N ILE A 142 -2.75 0.56 -3.12
CA ILE A 142 -1.70 0.42 -2.11
C ILE A 142 -0.41 0.15 -2.86
N GLN A 143 0.50 1.10 -2.76
CA GLN A 143 1.83 1.02 -3.35
C GLN A 143 2.81 0.49 -2.32
N PHE A 144 3.86 -0.15 -2.82
CA PHE A 144 4.88 -0.75 -2.00
C PHE A 144 6.26 -0.42 -2.55
N GLN A 145 7.17 -0.06 -1.65
CA GLN A 145 8.57 0.18 -1.97
C GLN A 145 9.43 -0.55 -0.94
N VAL A 146 10.38 -1.33 -1.42
CA VAL A 146 11.42 -1.91 -0.59
C VAL A 146 12.62 -0.97 -0.65
N ARG A 147 13.08 -0.54 0.52
CA ARG A 147 14.38 0.13 0.67
C ARG A 147 15.42 -0.92 1.02
N SER A 148 16.47 -1.03 0.22
CA SER A 148 17.49 -2.07 0.40
C SER A 148 18.89 -1.47 0.25
N PRO A 149 19.78 -1.66 1.25
CA PRO A 149 21.17 -1.20 1.14
C PRO A 149 22.03 -2.12 0.27
N ALA A 150 21.46 -3.20 -0.30
CA ALA A 150 22.17 -4.09 -1.21
C ALA A 150 22.54 -3.36 -2.51
N VAL A 151 23.43 -3.97 -3.30
CA VAL A 151 23.87 -3.41 -4.61
C VAL A 151 22.70 -3.19 -5.57
N GLY A 152 21.60 -3.92 -5.41
CA GLY A 152 20.36 -3.73 -6.19
C GLY A 152 19.60 -2.45 -5.86
N GLY A 153 19.87 -1.83 -4.70
CA GLY A 153 19.20 -0.63 -4.23
C GLY A 153 17.70 -0.84 -3.97
N ASP A 154 16.99 0.28 -3.87
CA ASP A 154 15.55 0.31 -3.65
C ASP A 154 14.77 -0.19 -4.87
N TYR A 155 13.63 -0.85 -4.64
CA TYR A 155 12.79 -1.35 -5.70
C TYR A 155 11.30 -1.31 -5.34
N HIS A 156 10.45 -1.22 -6.37
CA HIS A 156 9.01 -1.22 -6.21
C HIS A 156 8.43 -2.62 -6.37
N LEU A 157 7.41 -2.94 -5.56
CA LEU A 157 6.63 -4.17 -5.73
C LEU A 157 5.36 -3.88 -6.54
N PRO A 158 4.69 -4.91 -7.09
CA PRO A 158 3.40 -4.74 -7.73
C PRO A 158 2.40 -4.02 -6.82
N THR A 159 1.72 -3.02 -7.37
CA THR A 159 0.67 -2.28 -6.66
C THR A 159 -0.53 -3.18 -6.42
N LEU A 160 -1.17 -3.06 -5.26
CA LEU A 160 -2.48 -3.65 -5.01
C LEU A 160 -3.57 -2.65 -5.36
N ARG A 161 -4.52 -3.05 -6.19
CA ARG A 161 -5.68 -2.24 -6.58
C ARG A 161 -6.98 -2.89 -6.12
N TRP A 162 -7.86 -2.08 -5.55
CA TRP A 162 -9.17 -2.52 -5.09
C TRP A 162 -10.08 -2.88 -6.28
N ASP A 163 -10.61 -4.10 -6.25
CA ASP A 163 -11.67 -4.58 -7.12
C ASP A 163 -13.00 -4.46 -6.39
N ALA A 164 -13.72 -3.36 -6.63
CA ALA A 164 -14.98 -3.07 -5.96
C ALA A 164 -16.08 -4.11 -6.24
N ARG A 165 -16.01 -4.84 -7.36
CA ARG A 165 -16.99 -5.87 -7.71
C ARG A 165 -16.83 -7.10 -6.82
N ASN A 166 -15.58 -7.54 -6.65
CA ASN A 166 -15.25 -8.73 -5.86
C ASN A 166 -14.95 -8.41 -4.39
N ARG A 167 -14.80 -7.13 -4.04
CA ARG A 167 -14.38 -6.64 -2.72
C ARG A 167 -13.07 -7.27 -2.24
N LEU A 168 -12.08 -7.28 -3.14
CA LEU A 168 -10.74 -7.84 -2.95
C LEU A 168 -9.69 -6.91 -3.58
N TYR A 169 -8.46 -6.95 -3.09
CA TYR A 169 -7.30 -6.35 -3.74
C TYR A 169 -6.69 -7.32 -4.75
N ARG A 170 -6.28 -6.79 -5.89
CA ARG A 170 -5.56 -7.53 -6.94
C ARG A 170 -4.24 -6.87 -7.24
N THR A 171 -3.22 -7.67 -7.53
CA THR A 171 -1.94 -7.17 -8.02
C THR A 171 -2.10 -6.61 -9.43
N VAL A 172 -1.53 -5.43 -9.65
CA VAL A 172 -1.38 -4.82 -10.97
C VAL A 172 0.10 -4.50 -11.15
N SER A 173 0.73 -5.20 -12.09
CA SER A 173 2.12 -4.92 -12.47
C SER A 173 2.15 -3.71 -13.39
N GLY A 174 2.93 -2.68 -13.04
CA GLY A 174 3.30 -1.63 -13.98
C GLY A 174 4.31 -2.20 -14.98
N VAL A 175 3.89 -2.36 -16.25
CA VAL A 175 4.70 -2.62 -17.46
C VAL A 175 5.81 -3.72 -17.37
N ALA A 176 5.44 -4.93 -17.84
CA ALA A 176 6.22 -5.99 -18.56
C ALA A 176 7.52 -6.57 -17.93
N SER A 177 7.81 -7.89 -17.88
CA SER A 177 7.28 -9.09 -18.54
C SER A 177 7.71 -10.35 -17.77
N VAL A 178 6.77 -11.06 -17.14
CA VAL A 178 6.70 -12.53 -17.17
C VAL A 178 5.21 -12.86 -17.13
N LYS A 179 4.72 -13.61 -18.12
CA LYS A 179 3.37 -14.19 -18.09
C LYS A 179 3.29 -15.08 -16.86
N PRO A 180 2.41 -14.84 -15.88
CA PRO A 180 2.19 -15.81 -14.83
C PRO A 180 1.61 -17.06 -15.50
N GLU A 181 2.40 -18.13 -15.55
CA GLU A 181 1.97 -19.45 -16.04
C GLU A 181 0.99 -20.13 -15.07
N THR A 182 0.73 -19.47 -13.94
CA THR A 182 -0.17 -19.91 -12.89
C THR A 182 -1.10 -18.75 -12.53
N PRO A 183 -2.44 -18.98 -12.40
CA PRO A 183 -3.32 -17.97 -11.85
C PRO A 183 -2.74 -17.49 -10.50
N PRO A 184 -2.80 -16.18 -10.19
CA PRO A 184 -2.35 -15.70 -8.89
C PRO A 184 -3.08 -16.50 -7.81
N PRO A 185 -2.36 -17.04 -6.82
CA PRO A 185 -2.97 -17.83 -5.76
C PRO A 185 -4.09 -17.01 -5.10
N ASP A 186 -5.09 -17.69 -4.53
CA ASP A 186 -6.17 -17.02 -3.84
C ASP A 186 -5.60 -15.93 -2.92
N PRO A 187 -6.15 -14.70 -3.00
CA PRO A 187 -5.64 -13.57 -2.24
C PRO A 187 -5.78 -13.79 -0.73
N CYS A 188 -6.53 -14.82 -0.35
CA CYS A 188 -6.85 -15.21 1.02
C CYS A 188 -6.73 -16.74 1.16
N PRO A 189 -6.15 -17.22 2.26
CA PRO A 189 -6.11 -18.65 2.58
C PRO A 189 -7.50 -19.22 2.93
#